data_AF-A0A7I9V2L0-F1
#
_entry.id   AF-A0A7I9V2L0-F1
#
_cell.length_a   1.000
_cell.length_b   1.000
_cell.length_c   1.000
_cell.angle_alpha   90.00
_cell.angle_beta   90.00
_cell.angle_gamma   90.00
#
_symmetry.space_group_name_H-M   'P 1'
#
loop_
_entity.id
_entity.type
_entity.pdbx_description
1 polymer ?
#
loop_
_entity_poly.entity_id
_entity_poly.type
_entity_poly.pdbx_seq_one_letter_code
_entity_poly.pdbx_strand_id
1 'polypeptide(L)'
;MARKRWNDLSPKAKGFVVGAAAVDAGLRAWALRDLGSRTKDEVNGPKSLWSAGLAIINSAGIFPLVYLVKGRRPRVAAPATES
;
A
#
# COMPACT_ATOMS: atom_id res chain seq x y z
N MET A 1 -16.42 -12.24 25.07
CA MET A 1 -15.10 -11.55 25.06
C MET A 1 -15.33 -10.07 25.22
N ALA A 2 -14.90 -9.45 26.33
CA ALA A 2 -15.01 -8.00 26.47
C ALA A 2 -14.06 -7.32 25.47
N ARG A 3 -14.59 -6.41 24.63
CA ARG A 3 -13.78 -5.62 23.70
C ARG A 3 -13.01 -4.60 24.54
N LYS A 4 -11.67 -4.73 24.61
CA LYS A 4 -10.81 -3.75 25.30
C LYS A 4 -11.05 -2.36 24.70
N ARG A 5 -11.35 -1.38 25.56
CA ARG A 5 -11.49 0.01 25.13
C ARG A 5 -10.12 0.62 24.99
N TRP A 6 -10.01 1.69 24.21
CA TRP A 6 -8.75 2.42 24.03
C TRP A 6 -8.12 2.83 25.38
N ASN A 7 -8.93 3.26 26.34
CA ASN A 7 -8.45 3.68 27.66
C ASN A 7 -7.89 2.53 28.50
N ASP A 8 -8.27 1.28 28.19
CA ASP A 8 -7.81 0.08 28.89
C ASP A 8 -6.49 -0.47 28.30
N LEU A 9 -5.95 0.17 27.25
CA LEU A 9 -4.69 -0.21 26.63
C LEU A 9 -3.49 0.41 27.37
N SER A 10 -2.44 -0.41 27.58
CA SER A 10 -1.16 0.09 28.06
C SER A 10 -0.55 1.09 27.07
N PRO A 11 0.32 2.01 27.52
CA PRO A 11 0.99 2.96 26.64
C PRO A 11 1.71 2.28 25.46
N LYS A 12 2.35 1.13 25.71
CA LYS A 12 3.02 0.32 24.67
C LYS A 12 2.04 -0.18 23.60
N ALA A 13 0.87 -0.67 24.02
CA ALA A 13 -0.14 -1.15 23.08
C ALA A 13 -0.73 0.00 22.24
N LYS A 14 -1.01 1.16 22.85
CA LYS A 14 -1.42 2.36 22.12
C LYS A 14 -0.36 2.80 21.10
N GLY A 15 0.91 2.84 21.53
CA GLY A 15 2.04 3.17 20.65
C GLY A 15 2.16 2.21 19.47
N PHE A 16 1.97 0.90 19.69
CA PHE A 16 1.96 -0.09 18.60
C PHE A 16 0.82 0.16 17.60
N VAL A 17 -0.39 0.43 18.07
CA VAL A 17 -1.54 0.72 17.18
C VAL A 17 -1.28 1.96 16.34
N VAL A 18 -0.79 3.05 16.96
CA VAL A 18 -0.45 4.30 16.25
C VAL A 18 0.68 4.05 15.24
N GLY A 19 1.74 3.34 15.64
CA GLY A 19 2.86 3.02 14.77
C GLY A 19 2.44 2.18 13.56
N ALA A 20 1.64 1.14 13.78
CA ALA A 20 1.10 0.32 12.70
C ALA A 20 0.22 1.13 11.73
N ALA A 21 -0.62 2.03 12.26
CA ALA A 21 -1.44 2.92 11.44
C ALA A 21 -0.59 3.89 10.60
N ALA A 22 0.48 4.46 11.19
CA ALA A 22 1.41 5.34 10.47
C ALA A 22 2.15 4.60 9.34
N VAL A 23 2.62 3.38 9.60
CA VAL A 23 3.27 2.53 8.59
C VAL A 23 2.28 2.19 7.46
N ASP A 24 1.05 1.78 7.78
CA ASP A 24 0.03 1.48 6.78
C ASP A 24 -0.28 2.71 5.90
N ALA A 25 -0.47 3.88 6.53
CA ALA A 25 -0.75 5.12 5.81
C ALA A 25 0.40 5.51 4.87
N GLY A 26 1.65 5.44 5.35
CA GLY A 26 2.84 5.72 4.55
C GLY A 26 3.00 4.78 3.35
N LEU A 27 2.87 3.47 3.59
CA LEU A 27 2.95 2.47 2.52
C LEU A 27 1.82 2.63 1.51
N ARG A 28 0.58 2.90 1.97
CA ARG A 28 -0.57 3.12 1.09
C ARG A 28 -0.38 4.36 0.22
N ALA A 29 0.09 5.47 0.79
CA ALA A 29 0.37 6.69 0.03
C ALA A 29 1.46 6.45 -1.04
N TRP A 30 2.53 5.73 -0.68
CA TRP A 30 3.58 5.36 -1.63
C TRP A 30 3.06 4.45 -2.75
N ALA A 31 2.32 3.40 -2.40
CA ALA A 31 1.73 2.46 -3.35
C ALA A 31 0.79 3.17 -4.34
N LEU A 32 -0.08 4.07 -3.86
CA LEU A 32 -0.99 4.83 -4.72
C LEU A 32 -0.23 5.78 -5.67
N ARG A 33 0.81 6.46 -5.17
CA ARG A 33 1.65 7.33 -6.01
C ARG A 33 2.40 6.54 -7.08
N ASP A 34 3.01 5.40 -6.71
CA ASP A 34 3.69 4.51 -7.65
C ASP A 34 2.71 3.94 -8.69
N LEU A 35 1.56 3.43 -8.26
CA LEU A 35 0.49 2.94 -9.14
C LEU A 35 0.02 4.02 -10.12
N GLY A 36 -0.19 5.25 -9.65
CA GLY A 36 -0.58 6.39 -10.47
C GLY A 36 0.40 6.63 -11.62
N SER A 37 1.71 6.57 -11.33
CA SER A 37 2.80 6.80 -12.29
C SER A 37 3.07 5.66 -13.28
N ARG A 38 2.45 4.49 -13.11
CA ARG A 38 2.70 3.31 -13.94
C ARG A 38 1.70 3.16 -15.08
N THR A 39 2.14 2.71 -16.24
CA THR A 39 1.22 2.29 -17.31
C THR A 39 0.59 0.93 -16.98
N LYS A 40 -0.40 0.48 -17.77
CA LYS A 40 -1.11 -0.79 -17.49
C LYS A 40 -0.17 -1.99 -17.58
N ASP A 41 0.81 -1.97 -18.49
CA ASP A 41 1.74 -3.07 -18.71
C ASP A 41 2.82 -3.17 -17.63
N GLU A 42 3.03 -2.09 -16.87
CA GLU A 42 3.97 -2.00 -15.74
C GLU A 42 3.38 -2.50 -14.41
N VAL A 43 2.16 -3.07 -14.45
CA VAL A 43 1.42 -3.55 -13.28
C VAL A 43 1.00 -5.00 -13.52
N ASN A 44 1.18 -5.86 -12.51
CA ASN A 44 0.71 -7.23 -12.53
C ASN A 44 -0.81 -7.27 -12.29
N GLY A 45 -1.59 -7.41 -13.36
CA GLY A 45 -3.05 -7.49 -13.29
C GLY A 45 -3.75 -6.13 -13.41
N PRO A 46 -5.09 -6.08 -13.23
CA PRO A 46 -5.86 -4.87 -13.47
C PRO A 46 -5.48 -3.72 -12.51
N LYS A 47 -5.05 -2.60 -13.08
CA LYS A 47 -4.71 -1.38 -12.31
C LYS A 47 -5.86 -0.89 -11.41
N SER A 48 -7.10 -1.04 -11.87
CA SER A 48 -8.31 -0.69 -11.10
C SER A 48 -8.51 -1.57 -9.87
N LEU A 49 -8.15 -2.85 -9.94
CA LEU A 49 -8.26 -3.77 -8.81
C LEU A 49 -7.26 -3.40 -7.71
N TRP A 50 -6.04 -3.03 -8.11
CA TRP A 50 -5.04 -2.52 -7.17
C TRP A 50 -5.47 -1.20 -6.54
N SER A 51 -6.00 -0.25 -7.30
CA SER A 51 -6.45 1.03 -6.74
C SER A 51 -7.63 0.84 -5.78
N ALA A 52 -8.61 0.00 -6.15
CA ALA A 52 -9.76 -0.29 -5.30
C ALA A 52 -9.31 -1.00 -4.01
N GLY A 53 -8.47 -2.03 -4.12
CA GLY A 53 -7.94 -2.75 -2.97
C GLY A 53 -7.14 -1.84 -2.02
N LEU A 54 -6.29 -0.98 -2.57
CA LEU A 54 -5.52 0.01 -1.79
C LEU A 54 -6.44 0.99 -1.06
N ALA A 55 -7.59 1.36 -1.64
CA ALA A 55 -8.53 2.29 -1.02
C ALA A 55 -9.36 1.68 0.12
N ILE A 56 -9.77 0.41 0.01
CA ILE A 56 -10.77 -0.18 0.91
C ILE A 56 -10.20 -1.19 1.92
N ILE A 57 -9.05 -1.80 1.65
CA ILE A 57 -8.50 -2.86 2.51
C ILE A 57 -7.66 -2.25 3.63
N ASN A 58 -8.13 -2.37 4.87
CA ASN A 58 -7.35 -2.06 6.07
C ASN A 58 -6.57 -3.31 6.51
N SER A 59 -5.23 -3.26 6.40
CA SER A 59 -4.36 -4.44 6.60
C SER A 59 -3.05 -4.14 7.31
N ALA A 60 -2.97 -3.02 8.04
CA ALA A 60 -1.76 -2.61 8.76
C ALA A 60 -0.48 -2.63 7.88
N GLY A 61 -0.58 -2.21 6.62
CA GLY A 61 0.52 -2.10 5.68
C GLY A 61 0.77 -3.33 4.80
N ILE A 62 0.13 -4.46 5.09
CA ILE A 62 0.39 -5.73 4.35
C ILE A 62 -0.06 -5.61 2.89
N PHE A 63 -1.27 -5.13 2.61
CA PHE A 63 -1.77 -5.03 1.24
C PHE A 63 -0.97 -4.04 0.37
N PRO A 64 -0.67 -2.81 0.84
CA PRO A 64 0.26 -1.92 0.14
C PRO A 64 1.63 -2.55 -0.13
N LEU A 65 2.17 -3.30 0.83
CA LEU A 65 3.46 -3.99 0.65
C LEU A 65 3.39 -5.09 -0.41
N VAL A 66 2.30 -5.87 -0.44
CA VAL A 66 2.09 -6.89 -1.49
C VAL A 66 2.06 -6.24 -2.87
N TYR A 67 1.39 -5.10 -3.03
CA TYR A 67 1.43 -4.35 -4.28
C TYR A 67 2.88 -3.94 -4.65
N LEU A 68 3.61 -3.33 -3.71
CA LEU A 68 4.98 -2.86 -3.96
C LEU A 68 5.95 -4.00 -4.29
N VAL A 69 5.76 -5.20 -3.72
CA VAL A 69 6.66 -6.33 -3.97
C VAL A 69 6.24 -7.16 -5.19
N LYS A 70 4.95 -7.44 -5.35
CA LYS A 70 4.43 -8.38 -6.35
C LYS A 70 3.51 -7.74 -7.40
N GLY A 71 2.89 -6.60 -7.10
CA GLY A 71 1.99 -5.89 -8.00
C GLY A 71 2.67 -5.06 -9.08
N ARG A 72 3.98 -4.79 -8.96
CA ARG A 72 4.76 -4.00 -9.92
C ARG A 72 5.46 -4.89 -10.95
N ARG A 73 5.57 -4.40 -12.18
CA ARG A 73 6.47 -4.92 -13.22
C ARG A 73 7.59 -3.94 -13.50
N PRO A 74 8.68 -4.36 -14.17
CA PRO A 74 9.68 -3.44 -14.69
C PRO A 74 9.01 -2.36 -15.54
N ARG A 75 9.55 -1.14 -15.48
CA ARG A 75 9.08 -0.08 -16.35
C ARG A 75 9.51 -0.37 -17.77
N VAL A 76 8.62 -0.13 -18.73
CA VAL A 76 9.00 -0.23 -20.14
C VAL A 76 9.84 1.00 -20.43
N ALA A 77 11.12 0.80 -20.76
CA ALA A 77 11.95 1.89 -21.21
C ALA A 77 11.29 2.52 -22.43
N ALA A 78 11.15 3.85 -22.44
CA ALA A 78 10.74 4.54 -23.65
C ALA A 78 11.68 4.10 -24.78
N PRO A 79 11.17 3.77 -25.99
CA PRO A 79 12.04 3.42 -27.10
C PRO A 79 13.07 4.53 -27.22
N ALA A 80 14.35 4.16 -27.18
CA ALA A 80 15.43 5.10 -27.43
C ALA A 80 15.09 5.77 -28.77
N THR A 81 14.74 7.05 -28.72
CA THR A 81 14.57 7.84 -29.92
C THR A 81 15.94 7.93 -30.55
N GLU A 82 16.26 7.00 -31.44
CA GLU A 82 17.36 7.14 -32.39
C GLU A 82 17.14 8.48 -33.10
N SER A 83 18.05 9.43 -32.83
CA SER A 83 18.17 10.73 -33.49
C SER A 83 19.60 10.86 -33.95
#